data_AF-S3JG53-F1
#
_entry.id   AF-S3JG53-F1
#
_cell.length_a   1.000
_cell.length_b   1.000
_cell.length_c   1.000
_cell.angle_alpha   90.00
_cell.angle_beta   90.00
_cell.angle_gamma   90.00
#
_symmetry.space_group_name_H-M   'P 1'
#
loop_
_entity.id
_entity.type
_entity.pdbx_description
1 polymer ?
#
loop_
_entity_poly.entity_id
_entity_poly.type
_entity_poly.pdbx_seq_one_letter_code
_entity_poly.pdbx_strand_id
1 'polypeptide(L)'
;MYHKSYGILETLAPLHVGATAGEETGNLNLIFRDQFTQTAIIPGSSIRGRFRADMNNIDEKHTWYGHETIPGQEDGGTTEAKVKFEYASLVWLPVFCPGQPIVWVTSPLLLKRYKQITGISAKVPNPYTASPSLQARVVQGVNRNSKVLFFNLGFLEIEHLEELSSWIPPQADLKASQLVVVDDNDISMLHDMALYRQSRVKLLEGQKKVDTEKGAFFNVEALPVGSILVFPIACKETGWQPFGESVNQKELYFGGLESIGFGRCQVTILNYTNQ
;
A
#
# COMPACT_ATOMS: atom_id res chain seq x y z
N MET A 1 28.94 -1.52 -1.05
CA MET A 1 27.94 -0.90 -1.97
C MET A 1 26.69 -1.76 -1.92
N TYR A 2 25.48 -1.19 -1.85
CA TYR A 2 24.25 -2.00 -1.76
C TYR A 2 23.75 -2.41 -3.16
N HIS A 3 23.33 -3.67 -3.30
CA HIS A 3 22.52 -4.13 -4.42
C HIS A 3 21.08 -3.70 -4.18
N LYS A 4 20.56 -2.84 -5.06
CA LYS A 4 19.22 -2.30 -4.91
C LYS A 4 18.22 -3.17 -5.66
N SER A 5 17.03 -3.30 -5.11
CA SER A 5 15.81 -3.82 -5.75
C SER A 5 14.60 -3.10 -5.16
N TYR A 6 13.40 -3.35 -5.66
CA TYR A 6 12.18 -2.81 -5.08
C TYR A 6 11.07 -3.86 -5.14
N GLY A 7 10.12 -3.75 -4.23
CA GLY A 7 8.92 -4.55 -4.20
C GLY A 7 7.71 -3.73 -4.62
N ILE A 8 6.79 -4.36 -5.35
CA ILE A 8 5.42 -3.90 -5.58
C ILE A 8 4.49 -4.79 -4.76
N LEU A 9 3.53 -4.19 -4.08
CA LEU A 9 2.52 -4.88 -3.30
C LEU A 9 1.14 -4.48 -3.81
N GLU A 10 0.31 -5.47 -4.16
CA GLU A 10 -1.09 -5.29 -4.50
C GLU A 10 -1.97 -5.98 -3.45
N THR A 11 -2.92 -5.25 -2.88
CA THR A 11 -3.82 -5.81 -1.86
C THR A 11 -4.90 -6.70 -2.52
N LEU A 12 -4.92 -8.00 -2.18
CA LEU A 12 -5.91 -8.97 -2.65
C LEU A 12 -7.04 -9.22 -1.63
N ALA A 13 -6.94 -8.59 -0.47
CA ALA A 13 -7.89 -8.53 0.62
C ALA A 13 -7.69 -7.19 1.37
N PRO A 14 -8.66 -6.73 2.18
CA PRO A 14 -8.46 -5.52 2.99
C PRO A 14 -7.20 -5.64 3.86
N LEU A 15 -6.34 -4.64 3.82
CA LEU A 15 -5.04 -4.67 4.51
C LEU A 15 -5.05 -3.76 5.74
N HIS A 16 -5.00 -4.36 6.93
CA HIS A 16 -4.90 -3.64 8.20
C HIS A 16 -3.50 -3.79 8.80
N VAL A 17 -2.64 -2.79 8.57
CA VAL A 17 -1.35 -2.68 9.28
C VAL A 17 -1.53 -1.69 10.42
N GLY A 18 -1.90 -2.22 11.59
CA GLY A 18 -2.31 -1.44 12.74
C GLY A 18 -1.21 -0.49 13.23
N ALA A 19 -1.57 0.77 13.42
CA ALA A 19 -0.70 1.79 14.00
C ALA A 19 -1.12 2.10 15.42
N THR A 20 -0.20 1.94 16.37
CA THR A 20 -0.37 2.40 17.75
C THR A 20 0.50 3.64 17.92
N ALA A 21 -0.04 4.81 17.54
CA ALA A 21 0.72 6.06 17.49
C ALA A 21 0.17 7.15 18.44
N GLY A 22 -0.68 6.79 19.41
CA GLY A 22 -1.32 7.79 20.30
C GLY A 22 -2.34 8.70 19.60
N GLU A 23 -2.55 8.51 18.29
CA GLU A 23 -3.61 9.13 17.48
C GLU A 23 -4.93 8.34 17.54
N GLU A 24 -4.94 7.20 18.24
CA GLU A 24 -6.15 6.42 18.50
C GLU A 24 -7.10 7.25 19.38
N THR A 25 -8.03 7.95 18.72
CA THR A 25 -9.12 8.63 19.40
C THR A 25 -10.33 7.70 19.46
N GLY A 26 -10.65 7.23 20.67
CA GLY A 26 -11.77 6.30 20.89
C GLY A 26 -11.48 4.87 20.42
N ASN A 27 -12.53 4.14 20.01
CA ASN A 27 -12.45 2.70 19.69
C ASN A 27 -12.15 2.44 18.20
N LEU A 28 -11.23 3.19 17.59
CA LEU A 28 -10.87 3.04 16.17
C LEU A 28 -9.43 2.53 16.02
N ASN A 29 -9.30 1.33 15.49
CA ASN A 29 -8.00 0.73 15.15
C ASN A 29 -7.55 1.29 13.79
N LEU A 30 -6.63 2.26 13.85
CA LEU A 30 -6.08 2.96 12.70
C LEU A 30 -5.02 2.11 11.97
N ILE A 31 -4.74 2.51 10.73
CA ILE A 31 -3.58 2.04 9.96
C ILE A 31 -2.44 3.05 10.00
N PHE A 32 -1.21 2.60 9.76
CA PHE A 32 -0.07 3.50 9.60
C PHE A 32 -0.26 4.44 8.41
N ARG A 33 0.03 5.72 8.61
CA ARG A 33 0.01 6.76 7.57
C ARG A 33 1.35 7.49 7.51
N ASP A 34 1.73 7.94 6.33
CA ASP A 34 2.83 8.87 6.14
C ASP A 34 2.43 10.27 6.64
N GLN A 35 3.32 10.94 7.39
CA GLN A 35 2.99 12.20 8.06
C GLN A 35 2.73 13.36 7.09
N PHE A 36 3.27 13.31 5.87
CA PHE A 36 3.16 14.40 4.92
C PHE A 36 1.96 14.23 3.99
N THR A 37 1.79 13.04 3.43
CA THR A 37 0.69 12.71 2.51
C THR A 37 -0.59 12.28 3.21
N GLN A 38 -0.49 11.86 4.49
CA GLN A 38 -1.59 11.25 5.25
C GLN A 38 -2.18 9.99 4.58
N THR A 39 -1.42 9.39 3.66
CA THR A 39 -1.77 8.13 2.98
C THR A 39 -1.16 6.93 3.69
N ALA A 40 -1.80 5.77 3.56
CA ALA A 40 -1.35 4.57 4.25
C ALA A 40 0.05 4.13 3.83
N ILE A 41 0.80 3.62 4.80
CA ILE A 41 2.10 2.99 4.60
C ILE A 41 2.16 1.62 5.27
N ILE A 42 3.09 0.78 4.82
CA ILE A 42 3.49 -0.42 5.54
C ILE A 42 4.90 -0.17 6.06
N PRO A 43 5.13 -0.13 7.39
CA PRO A 43 6.46 0.05 7.94
C PRO A 43 7.43 -1.02 7.43
N GLY A 44 8.69 -0.64 7.17
CA GLY A 44 9.72 -1.58 6.72
C GLY A 44 9.95 -2.72 7.71
N SER A 45 9.70 -2.50 9.00
CA SER A 45 9.71 -3.53 10.04
C SER A 45 8.62 -4.59 9.84
N SER A 46 7.39 -4.18 9.47
CA SER A 46 6.28 -5.08 9.15
C SER A 46 6.57 -5.91 7.90
N ILE A 47 7.16 -5.28 6.87
CA ILE A 47 7.59 -5.98 5.64
C ILE A 47 8.67 -7.00 5.98
N ARG A 48 9.75 -6.56 6.65
CA ARG A 48 10.84 -7.44 7.09
C ARG A 48 10.32 -8.60 7.93
N GLY A 49 9.43 -8.34 8.88
CA GLY A 49 8.84 -9.34 9.77
C GLY A 49 8.10 -10.43 8.98
N ARG A 50 7.27 -10.04 8.01
CA ARG A 50 6.54 -10.99 7.16
C ARG A 50 7.48 -11.80 6.27
N PHE A 51 8.42 -11.16 5.59
CA PHE A 51 9.41 -11.80 4.74
C PHE A 51 10.28 -12.79 5.51
N ARG A 52 10.73 -12.40 6.71
CA ARG A 52 11.45 -13.29 7.63
C ARG A 52 10.58 -14.49 8.01
N ALA A 53 9.35 -14.27 8.45
CA ALA A 53 8.47 -15.34 8.94
C ALA A 53 8.13 -16.37 7.86
N ASP A 54 8.02 -15.95 6.61
CA ASP A 54 7.71 -16.81 5.45
C ASP A 54 8.92 -17.59 4.90
N MET A 55 10.15 -17.24 5.31
CA MET A 55 11.34 -17.98 4.94
C MET A 55 11.45 -19.28 5.74
N ASN A 56 11.41 -20.42 5.03
CA ASN A 56 11.45 -21.76 5.62
C ASN A 56 12.86 -22.17 6.10
N ASN A 57 13.90 -21.82 5.34
CA ASN A 57 15.28 -22.17 5.69
C ASN A 57 15.77 -21.29 6.86
N ILE A 58 16.07 -21.92 8.00
CA ILE A 58 16.48 -21.24 9.24
C ILE A 58 17.85 -20.57 9.08
N ASP A 59 18.79 -21.22 8.40
CA ASP A 59 20.15 -20.68 8.22
C ASP A 59 20.13 -19.45 7.32
N GLU A 60 19.37 -19.50 6.23
CA GLU A 60 19.15 -18.34 5.36
C GLU A 60 18.39 -17.23 6.09
N LYS A 61 17.39 -17.58 6.91
CA LYS A 61 16.62 -16.61 7.71
C LYS A 61 17.55 -15.82 8.63
N HIS A 62 18.46 -16.48 9.32
CA HIS A 62 19.43 -15.81 10.19
C HIS A 62 20.45 -15.01 9.40
N THR A 63 20.91 -15.53 8.26
CA THR A 63 21.87 -14.86 7.39
C THR A 63 21.32 -13.54 6.82
N TRP A 64 20.09 -13.57 6.28
CA TRP A 64 19.51 -12.42 5.59
C TRP A 64 18.86 -11.43 6.53
N TYR A 65 18.14 -11.91 7.55
CA TYR A 65 17.33 -11.07 8.43
C TYR A 65 17.94 -10.89 9.83
N GLY A 66 19.10 -11.46 10.13
CA GLY A 66 19.74 -11.46 11.46
C GLY A 66 19.13 -12.48 12.42
N HIS A 67 19.62 -12.58 13.65
CA HIS A 67 19.02 -13.41 14.70
C HIS A 67 18.67 -12.62 15.95
N GLU A 68 17.83 -13.23 16.80
CA GLU A 68 17.40 -12.66 18.07
C GLU A 68 18.51 -12.71 19.11
N THR A 69 18.37 -11.93 20.17
CA THR A 69 19.33 -11.88 21.28
C THR A 69 19.51 -13.28 21.88
N ILE A 70 20.74 -13.76 21.95
CA ILE A 70 21.10 -15.01 22.63
C ILE A 70 21.42 -14.68 24.09
N PRO A 71 20.65 -15.19 25.07
CA PRO A 71 20.92 -14.93 26.48
C PRO A 71 22.33 -15.39 26.88
N GLY A 72 23.08 -14.52 27.57
CA GLY A 72 24.42 -14.84 28.10
C GLY A 72 25.61 -14.47 27.20
N GLN A 73 25.39 -13.77 26.09
CA GLN A 73 26.45 -13.20 25.24
C GLN A 73 26.59 -11.69 25.50
N GLU A 74 27.83 -11.16 25.56
CA GLU A 74 28.12 -9.76 25.95
C GLU A 74 27.41 -8.72 25.05
N ASP A 75 27.26 -9.00 23.76
CA ASP A 75 26.54 -8.12 22.80
C ASP A 75 25.16 -8.68 22.40
N GLY A 76 24.63 -9.60 23.21
CA GLY A 76 23.44 -10.37 22.87
C GLY A 76 23.61 -11.30 21.67
N GLY A 77 24.84 -11.45 21.15
CA GLY A 77 25.19 -12.23 19.98
C GLY A 77 24.66 -11.69 18.64
N THR A 78 23.92 -10.58 18.62
CA THR A 78 23.11 -10.19 17.45
C THR A 78 23.91 -9.96 16.16
N THR A 79 23.32 -10.34 15.03
CA THR A 79 23.90 -10.10 13.68
C THR A 79 23.04 -9.10 12.90
N GLU A 80 23.69 -8.17 12.20
CA GLU A 80 22.99 -7.20 11.35
C GLU A 80 22.37 -7.91 10.14
N ALA A 81 21.12 -7.57 9.81
CA ALA A 81 20.47 -8.04 8.60
C ALA A 81 21.23 -7.63 7.33
N LYS A 82 21.40 -8.57 6.39
CA LYS A 82 21.99 -8.32 5.08
C LYS A 82 21.01 -7.71 4.08
N VAL A 83 19.70 -7.92 4.28
CA VAL A 83 18.63 -7.24 3.52
C VAL A 83 17.97 -6.16 4.37
N LYS A 84 17.74 -5.00 3.77
CA LYS A 84 17.07 -3.84 4.36
C LYS A 84 15.83 -3.50 3.55
N PHE A 85 14.73 -3.23 4.25
CA PHE A 85 13.46 -2.80 3.67
C PHE A 85 13.16 -1.40 4.15
N GLU A 86 12.81 -0.53 3.22
CA GLU A 86 12.15 0.73 3.55
C GLU A 86 10.63 0.52 3.65
N TYR A 87 9.90 1.53 4.11
CA TYR A 87 8.45 1.45 4.17
C TYR A 87 7.83 1.39 2.76
N ALA A 88 6.72 0.67 2.64
CA ALA A 88 5.90 0.71 1.44
C ALA A 88 5.00 1.94 1.46
N SER A 89 5.08 2.74 0.40
CA SER A 89 4.21 3.89 0.17
C SER A 89 3.20 3.58 -0.92
N LEU A 90 2.00 4.15 -0.79
CA LEU A 90 0.94 4.07 -1.79
C LEU A 90 1.41 4.61 -3.14
N VAL A 91 1.01 3.94 -4.23
CA VAL A 91 1.18 4.37 -5.61
C VAL A 91 -0.18 4.63 -6.22
N TRP A 92 -1.10 3.68 -6.10
CA TRP A 92 -2.45 3.77 -6.63
C TRP A 92 -3.47 3.29 -5.61
N LEU A 93 -4.52 4.08 -5.42
CA LEU A 93 -5.60 3.80 -4.49
C LEU A 93 -6.93 3.65 -5.25
N PRO A 94 -7.63 2.52 -5.13
CA PRO A 94 -8.96 2.40 -5.70
C PRO A 94 -9.94 3.26 -4.93
N VAL A 95 -10.67 4.12 -5.63
CA VAL A 95 -11.69 5.00 -5.09
C VAL A 95 -12.99 4.78 -5.84
N PHE A 96 -14.07 4.59 -5.08
CA PHE A 96 -15.41 4.47 -5.64
C PHE A 96 -15.94 5.84 -6.08
N CYS A 97 -16.40 5.93 -7.33
CA CYS A 97 -17.07 7.11 -7.87
C CYS A 97 -18.53 6.75 -8.20
N PRO A 98 -19.53 7.33 -7.50
CA PRO A 98 -20.93 7.01 -7.76
C PRO A 98 -21.34 7.26 -9.22
N GLY A 99 -21.96 6.26 -9.85
CA GLY A 99 -22.41 6.32 -11.24
C GLY A 99 -21.29 6.23 -12.28
N GLN A 100 -20.07 5.89 -11.88
CA GLN A 100 -18.88 5.77 -12.75
C GLN A 100 -18.09 4.51 -12.35
N PRO A 101 -17.21 3.97 -13.22
CA PRO A 101 -16.32 2.88 -12.84
C PRO A 101 -15.41 3.28 -11.66
N ILE A 102 -14.92 2.28 -10.92
CA ILE A 102 -13.86 2.49 -9.92
C ILE A 102 -12.64 3.06 -10.64
N VAL A 103 -12.07 4.11 -10.05
CA VAL A 103 -10.84 4.76 -10.52
C VAL A 103 -9.73 4.53 -9.52
N TRP A 104 -8.49 4.53 -9.99
CA TRP A 104 -7.30 4.48 -9.17
C TRP A 104 -6.70 5.87 -9.12
N VAL A 105 -6.64 6.41 -7.91
CA VAL A 105 -6.19 7.76 -7.62
C VAL A 105 -4.75 7.73 -7.12
N THR A 106 -3.96 8.71 -7.55
CA THR A 106 -2.61 9.02 -7.06
C THR A 106 -2.40 10.53 -7.03
N SER A 107 -1.22 10.99 -6.62
CA SER A 107 -0.81 12.39 -6.67
C SER A 107 0.60 12.55 -7.25
N PRO A 108 0.99 13.75 -7.72
CA PRO A 108 2.34 14.01 -8.20
C PRO A 108 3.44 13.64 -7.19
N LEU A 109 3.21 13.84 -5.89
CA LEU A 109 4.16 13.48 -4.83
C LEU A 109 4.37 11.95 -4.72
N LEU A 110 3.28 11.17 -4.76
CA LEU A 110 3.37 9.70 -4.77
C LEU A 110 4.07 9.19 -6.04
N LEU A 111 3.74 9.75 -7.21
CA LEU A 111 4.38 9.39 -8.48
C LEU A 111 5.87 9.79 -8.52
N LYS A 112 6.26 10.94 -7.95
CA LYS A 112 7.68 11.32 -7.79
C LYS A 112 8.43 10.27 -6.98
N ARG A 113 7.85 9.80 -5.87
CA ARG A 113 8.45 8.74 -5.05
C ARG A 113 8.53 7.43 -5.82
N TYR A 114 7.46 7.00 -6.49
CA TYR A 114 7.48 5.81 -7.34
C TYR A 114 8.56 5.89 -8.42
N LYS A 115 8.71 7.05 -9.08
CA LYS A 115 9.77 7.32 -10.06
C LYS A 115 11.17 7.22 -9.47
N GLN A 116 11.39 7.79 -8.27
CA GLN A 116 12.68 7.67 -7.57
C GLN A 116 13.02 6.22 -7.23
N ILE A 117 12.01 5.42 -6.86
CA ILE A 117 12.21 4.01 -6.48
C ILE A 117 12.42 3.13 -7.71
N THR A 118 11.71 3.36 -8.81
CA THR A 118 11.76 2.47 -9.99
C THR A 118 12.73 2.91 -11.07
N GLY A 119 13.12 4.18 -11.08
CA GLY A 119 14.01 4.75 -12.10
C GLY A 119 13.34 5.02 -13.46
N ILE A 120 12.00 4.98 -13.55
CA ILE A 120 11.29 5.27 -14.80
C ILE A 120 11.58 6.69 -15.30
N SER A 121 11.66 6.88 -16.62
CA SER A 121 12.01 8.16 -17.23
C SER A 121 10.80 9.09 -17.47
N ALA A 122 9.57 8.59 -17.36
CA ALA A 122 8.34 9.34 -17.63
C ALA A 122 8.25 10.67 -16.84
N LYS A 123 7.73 11.72 -17.49
CA LYS A 123 7.48 13.00 -16.84
C LYS A 123 6.30 12.86 -15.88
N VAL A 124 6.45 13.35 -14.65
CA VAL A 124 5.38 13.34 -13.65
C VAL A 124 4.21 14.18 -14.18
N PRO A 125 2.99 13.62 -14.27
CA PRO A 125 1.81 14.36 -14.71
C PRO A 125 1.47 15.50 -13.75
N ASN A 126 0.79 16.52 -14.27
CA ASN A 126 0.23 17.59 -13.45
C ASN A 126 -0.94 17.06 -12.59
N PRO A 127 -1.32 17.77 -11.51
CA PRO A 127 -2.60 17.53 -10.82
C PRO A 127 -3.79 17.49 -11.79
N TYR A 128 -4.85 16.78 -11.40
CA TYR A 128 -6.10 16.64 -12.16
C TYR A 128 -5.91 16.11 -13.59
N THR A 129 -4.98 15.18 -13.75
CA THR A 129 -4.70 14.48 -15.01
C THR A 129 -5.35 13.11 -15.04
N ALA A 130 -5.97 12.72 -16.16
CA ALA A 130 -6.43 11.35 -16.37
C ALA A 130 -6.15 10.87 -17.80
N SER A 131 -6.31 9.58 -18.06
CA SER A 131 -6.22 9.06 -19.42
C SER A 131 -7.32 9.66 -20.32
N PRO A 132 -7.01 9.95 -21.61
CA PRO A 132 -8.02 10.27 -22.62
C PRO A 132 -9.14 9.23 -22.69
N SER A 133 -8.86 7.97 -22.36
CA SER A 133 -9.81 6.86 -22.33
C SER A 133 -10.66 6.75 -21.05
N LEU A 134 -10.47 7.64 -20.08
CA LEU A 134 -11.25 7.67 -18.83
C LEU A 134 -12.75 7.75 -19.12
N GLN A 135 -13.52 6.81 -18.56
CA GLN A 135 -14.97 6.81 -18.61
C GLN A 135 -15.52 7.64 -17.46
N ALA A 136 -15.72 8.94 -17.70
CA ALA A 136 -16.26 9.86 -16.72
C ALA A 136 -17.45 10.65 -17.27
N ARG A 137 -18.24 11.23 -16.37
CA ARG A 137 -19.38 12.07 -16.77
C ARG A 137 -18.86 13.31 -17.48
N VAL A 138 -19.39 13.57 -18.67
CA VAL A 138 -19.11 14.81 -19.42
C VAL A 138 -20.17 15.83 -19.04
N VAL A 139 -19.74 17.00 -18.59
CA VAL A 139 -20.63 18.13 -18.29
C VAL A 139 -20.43 19.20 -19.37
N GLN A 140 -21.55 19.72 -19.89
CA GLN A 140 -21.50 20.86 -20.82
C GLN A 140 -21.27 22.14 -20.01
N GLY A 141 -20.00 22.53 -19.85
CA GLY A 141 -19.56 23.74 -19.14
C GLY A 141 -18.85 24.76 -20.04
N VAL A 142 -18.22 25.76 -19.41
CA VAL A 142 -17.52 26.90 -20.06
C VAL A 142 -16.36 26.42 -20.94
N ASN A 143 -15.65 25.38 -20.49
CA ASN A 143 -14.73 24.61 -21.32
C ASN A 143 -15.52 23.42 -21.92
N ARG A 144 -15.67 23.40 -23.25
CA ARG A 144 -16.43 22.35 -23.95
C ARG A 144 -15.93 20.95 -23.54
N ASN A 145 -16.85 20.10 -23.06
CA ASN A 145 -16.65 18.69 -22.72
C ASN A 145 -15.63 18.39 -21.61
N SER A 146 -15.65 19.11 -20.49
CA SER A 146 -14.86 18.69 -19.33
C SER A 146 -15.40 17.39 -18.72
N LYS A 147 -14.47 16.47 -18.41
CA LYS A 147 -14.76 15.22 -17.70
C LYS A 147 -14.77 15.52 -16.21
N VAL A 148 -15.81 15.04 -15.53
CA VAL A 148 -16.01 15.28 -14.10
C VAL A 148 -16.20 13.94 -13.39
N LEU A 149 -15.37 13.70 -12.38
CA LEU A 149 -15.54 12.63 -11.42
C LEU A 149 -16.38 13.14 -10.25
N PHE A 150 -17.27 12.27 -9.76
CA PHE A 150 -18.02 12.57 -8.54
C PHE A 150 -17.47 11.68 -7.43
N PHE A 151 -17.02 12.31 -6.36
CA PHE A 151 -16.67 11.68 -5.09
C PHE A 151 -17.71 12.09 -4.05
N ASN A 152 -17.80 11.38 -2.91
CA ASN A 152 -18.83 11.68 -1.91
C ASN A 152 -18.76 13.12 -1.34
N LEU A 153 -17.63 13.82 -1.51
CA LEU A 153 -17.45 15.20 -1.04
C LEU A 153 -17.67 16.26 -2.13
N GLY A 154 -17.79 15.87 -3.40
CA GLY A 154 -18.01 16.83 -4.48
C GLY A 154 -17.57 16.37 -5.86
N PHE A 155 -17.57 17.33 -6.78
CA PHE A 155 -17.14 17.16 -8.15
C PHE A 155 -15.65 17.48 -8.28
N LEU A 156 -14.91 16.62 -8.98
CA LEU A 156 -13.53 16.84 -9.39
C LEU A 156 -13.49 16.95 -10.91
N GLU A 157 -13.09 18.13 -11.40
CA GLU A 157 -12.92 18.38 -12.84
C GLU A 157 -11.53 17.90 -13.29
N ILE A 158 -11.48 17.25 -14.44
CA ILE A 158 -10.23 16.83 -15.06
C ILE A 158 -9.72 17.96 -15.95
N GLU A 159 -8.56 18.50 -15.61
CA GLU A 159 -7.93 19.63 -16.30
C GLU A 159 -7.01 19.19 -17.45
N HIS A 160 -6.46 17.97 -17.35
CA HIS A 160 -5.46 17.46 -18.27
C HIS A 160 -5.77 16.03 -18.70
N LEU A 161 -5.47 15.73 -19.96
CA LEU A 161 -5.60 14.38 -20.52
C LEU A 161 -4.23 13.93 -21.04
N GLU A 162 -3.66 12.91 -20.40
CA GLU A 162 -2.34 12.36 -20.73
C GLU A 162 -2.36 10.83 -20.67
N GLU A 163 -1.49 10.17 -21.43
CA GLU A 163 -1.32 8.71 -21.32
C GLU A 163 -0.58 8.34 -20.03
N LEU A 164 -1.22 7.54 -19.18
CA LEU A 164 -0.71 7.18 -17.85
C LEU A 164 -0.16 5.74 -17.78
N SER A 165 -0.09 5.03 -18.90
CA SER A 165 0.32 3.62 -18.95
C SER A 165 1.73 3.36 -18.40
N SER A 166 2.65 4.32 -18.55
CA SER A 166 4.01 4.23 -17.98
C SER A 166 4.06 4.23 -16.45
N TRP A 167 2.96 4.63 -15.81
CA TRP A 167 2.83 4.70 -14.35
C TRP A 167 2.15 3.47 -13.75
N ILE A 168 1.77 2.48 -14.57
CA ILE A 168 1.24 1.19 -14.12
C ILE A 168 2.43 0.34 -13.66
N PRO A 169 2.46 -0.10 -12.38
CA PRO A 169 3.52 -0.98 -11.92
C PRO A 169 3.55 -2.30 -12.69
N PRO A 170 4.74 -2.88 -12.93
CA PRO A 170 4.81 -4.16 -13.64
C PRO A 170 3.99 -5.23 -12.93
N GLN A 171 3.26 -6.03 -13.71
CA GLN A 171 2.37 -7.11 -13.23
C GLN A 171 1.12 -6.66 -12.45
N ALA A 172 0.88 -5.35 -12.27
CA ALA A 172 -0.38 -4.86 -11.72
C ALA A 172 -1.51 -4.97 -12.75
N ASP A 173 -2.67 -5.46 -12.33
CA ASP A 173 -3.89 -5.48 -13.16
C ASP A 173 -4.61 -4.13 -13.14
N LEU A 174 -3.96 -3.10 -13.70
CA LEU A 174 -4.54 -1.77 -13.86
C LEU A 174 -4.69 -1.40 -15.33
N LYS A 175 -5.76 -0.67 -15.64
CA LYS A 175 -5.99 -0.08 -16.96
C LYS A 175 -5.75 1.42 -16.90
N ALA A 176 -5.02 1.97 -17.88
CA ALA A 176 -4.79 3.41 -17.98
C ALA A 176 -6.09 4.22 -17.97
N SER A 177 -7.18 3.66 -18.52
CA SER A 177 -8.52 4.24 -18.53
C SER A 177 -9.16 4.42 -17.15
N GLN A 178 -8.53 3.95 -16.07
CA GLN A 178 -9.02 4.07 -14.70
C GLN A 178 -8.12 4.96 -13.84
N LEU A 179 -7.00 5.45 -14.38
CA LEU A 179 -6.01 6.20 -13.62
C LEU A 179 -6.33 7.69 -13.57
N VAL A 180 -6.22 8.27 -12.38
CA VAL A 180 -6.47 9.69 -12.10
C VAL A 180 -5.39 10.21 -11.17
N VAL A 181 -4.73 11.29 -11.58
CA VAL A 181 -3.79 12.05 -10.77
C VAL A 181 -4.54 13.24 -10.19
N VAL A 182 -4.59 13.38 -8.87
CA VAL A 182 -5.19 14.52 -8.15
C VAL A 182 -4.11 15.41 -7.57
N ASP A 183 -4.50 16.56 -7.00
CA ASP A 183 -3.57 17.40 -6.26
C ASP A 183 -3.02 16.71 -5.01
N ASP A 184 -1.80 17.08 -4.62
CA ASP A 184 -1.14 16.55 -3.42
C ASP A 184 -1.91 16.89 -2.14
N ASN A 185 -2.73 17.95 -2.11
CA ASN A 185 -3.57 18.28 -0.95
C ASN A 185 -4.84 17.40 -0.89
N ASP A 186 -5.37 16.99 -2.04
CA ASP A 186 -6.63 16.24 -2.12
C ASP A 186 -6.46 14.74 -1.84
N ILE A 187 -5.24 14.19 -2.04
CA ILE A 187 -4.98 12.76 -1.87
C ILE A 187 -5.26 12.27 -0.45
N SER A 188 -5.01 13.11 0.56
CA SER A 188 -5.24 12.78 1.97
C SER A 188 -6.72 12.49 2.25
N MET A 189 -7.59 13.35 1.72
CA MET A 189 -9.04 13.28 1.88
C MET A 189 -9.61 12.11 1.07
N LEU A 190 -9.20 11.94 -0.19
CA LEU A 190 -9.63 10.81 -1.02
C LEU A 190 -9.16 9.47 -0.43
N HIS A 191 -7.95 9.44 0.14
CA HIS A 191 -7.45 8.31 0.88
C HIS A 191 -8.36 7.96 2.04
N ASP A 192 -8.66 8.92 2.90
CA ASP A 192 -9.52 8.69 4.06
C ASP A 192 -10.92 8.18 3.65
N MET A 193 -11.50 8.74 2.58
CA MET A 193 -12.81 8.31 2.08
C MET A 193 -12.83 6.89 1.51
N ALA A 194 -11.73 6.43 0.93
CA ALA A 194 -11.65 5.14 0.27
C ALA A 194 -11.34 3.98 1.23
N LEU A 195 -10.95 4.28 2.47
CA LEU A 195 -10.61 3.25 3.45
C LEU A 195 -11.77 2.30 3.70
N TYR A 196 -11.44 1.01 3.75
CA TYR A 196 -12.33 0.00 4.27
C TYR A 196 -12.53 0.27 5.76
N ARG A 197 -13.79 0.42 6.19
CA ARG A 197 -14.15 0.59 7.60
C ARG A 197 -15.19 -0.44 8.00
N GLN A 198 -14.94 -1.12 9.11
CA GLN A 198 -15.87 -2.11 9.66
C GLN A 198 -15.99 -1.94 11.18
N SER A 199 -17.22 -1.81 11.66
CA SER A 199 -17.56 -1.94 13.08
C SER A 199 -17.61 -3.42 13.45
N ARG A 200 -16.98 -3.77 14.56
CA ARG A 200 -16.87 -5.13 15.07
C ARG A 200 -17.36 -5.18 16.50
N VAL A 201 -18.03 -6.28 16.83
CA VAL A 201 -18.53 -6.56 18.17
C VAL A 201 -18.10 -7.94 18.64
N LYS A 202 -17.77 -8.05 19.93
CA LYS A 202 -17.72 -9.33 20.64
C LYS A 202 -19.08 -9.64 21.25
N LEU A 203 -19.58 -10.84 21.02
CA LEU A 203 -20.82 -11.34 21.64
C LEU A 203 -20.51 -12.10 22.93
N LEU A 204 -21.48 -12.12 23.85
CA LEU A 204 -21.44 -12.94 25.05
C LEU A 204 -21.54 -14.43 24.69
N GLU A 205 -20.89 -15.28 25.47
CA GLU A 205 -20.98 -16.73 25.28
C GLU A 205 -22.42 -17.22 25.55
N GLY A 206 -22.93 -18.09 24.68
CA GLY A 206 -24.28 -18.66 24.79
C GLY A 206 -25.43 -17.70 24.50
N GLN A 207 -25.16 -16.43 24.15
CA GLN A 207 -26.20 -15.42 23.91
C GLN A 207 -25.90 -14.60 22.64
N LYS A 208 -26.94 -14.24 21.87
CA LYS A 208 -26.81 -13.30 20.74
C LYS A 208 -26.86 -11.84 21.21
N LYS A 209 -26.03 -11.49 22.19
CA LYS A 209 -25.96 -10.15 22.80
C LYS A 209 -24.52 -9.66 22.85
N VAL A 210 -24.29 -8.37 22.58
CA VAL A 210 -22.96 -7.74 22.65
C VAL A 210 -22.46 -7.71 24.10
N ASP A 211 -21.18 -8.00 24.30
CA ASP A 211 -20.49 -7.92 25.59
C ASP A 211 -20.16 -6.45 25.93
N THR A 212 -21.14 -5.74 26.47
CA THR A 212 -21.01 -4.31 26.81
C THR A 212 -20.16 -4.05 28.06
N GLU A 213 -19.83 -5.08 28.84
CA GLU A 213 -19.09 -4.93 30.10
C GLU A 213 -17.57 -4.82 29.88
N LYS A 214 -17.04 -5.48 28.85
CA LYS A 214 -15.59 -5.55 28.58
C LYS A 214 -15.12 -4.68 27.40
N GLY A 215 -15.95 -3.77 26.90
CA GLY A 215 -15.61 -2.94 25.73
C GLY A 215 -15.54 -3.77 24.45
N ALA A 216 -16.67 -4.31 24.02
CA ALA A 216 -16.73 -5.19 22.86
C ALA A 216 -16.88 -4.50 21.50
N PHE A 217 -17.09 -3.18 21.44
CA PHE A 217 -17.34 -2.45 20.20
C PHE A 217 -16.09 -1.70 19.74
N PHE A 218 -15.57 -2.04 18.57
CA PHE A 218 -14.42 -1.36 17.97
C PHE A 218 -14.55 -1.28 16.45
N ASN A 219 -13.99 -0.23 15.88
CA ASN A 219 -13.92 -0.02 14.44
C ASN A 219 -12.51 -0.35 13.95
N VAL A 220 -12.40 -0.86 12.73
CA VAL A 220 -11.12 -1.14 12.07
C VAL A 220 -11.07 -0.36 10.76
N GLU A 221 -9.93 0.28 10.50
CA GLU A 221 -9.58 0.78 9.18
C GLU A 221 -8.68 -0.20 8.43
N ALA A 222 -8.81 -0.28 7.12
CA ALA A 222 -7.91 -1.03 6.26
C ALA A 222 -7.81 -0.38 4.88
N LEU A 223 -6.69 -0.61 4.20
CA LEU A 223 -6.61 -0.30 2.79
C LEU A 223 -7.58 -1.20 2.00
N PRO A 224 -8.31 -0.67 1.01
CA PRO A 224 -9.19 -1.45 0.17
C PRO A 224 -8.40 -2.42 -0.73
N VAL A 225 -9.09 -3.45 -1.25
CA VAL A 225 -8.57 -4.38 -2.26
C VAL A 225 -8.23 -3.63 -3.54
N GLY A 226 -7.11 -3.97 -4.18
CA GLY A 226 -6.59 -3.32 -5.39
C GLY A 226 -5.71 -2.10 -5.10
N SER A 227 -5.41 -1.81 -3.84
CA SER A 227 -4.42 -0.78 -3.48
C SER A 227 -3.02 -1.25 -3.86
N ILE A 228 -2.24 -0.38 -4.50
CA ILE A 228 -0.89 -0.70 -4.94
C ILE A 228 0.11 0.15 -4.16
N LEU A 229 1.13 -0.51 -3.60
CA LEU A 229 2.21 0.11 -2.87
C LEU A 229 3.56 -0.30 -3.45
N VAL A 230 4.58 0.52 -3.19
CA VAL A 230 5.97 0.28 -3.60
C VAL A 230 6.91 0.44 -2.40
N PHE A 231 7.93 -0.41 -2.28
CA PHE A 231 8.96 -0.30 -1.25
C PHE A 231 10.37 -0.58 -1.80
N PRO A 232 11.37 0.24 -1.44
CA PRO A 232 12.78 -0.06 -1.71
C PRO A 232 13.31 -1.25 -0.92
N ILE A 233 14.25 -1.97 -1.53
CA ILE A 233 15.00 -3.07 -0.94
C ILE A 233 16.49 -2.82 -1.21
N ALA A 234 17.32 -3.01 -0.19
CA ALA A 234 18.77 -2.92 -0.31
C ALA A 234 19.44 -4.15 0.30
N CYS A 235 20.24 -4.85 -0.49
CA CYS A 235 20.99 -6.03 -0.07
C CYS A 235 22.49 -5.71 0.02
N LYS A 236 23.15 -6.13 1.10
CA LYS A 236 24.61 -6.02 1.25
C LYS A 236 25.37 -6.98 0.33
N GLU A 237 24.74 -8.10 -0.03
CA GLU A 237 25.29 -9.20 -0.81
C GLU A 237 24.29 -9.64 -1.88
N THR A 238 24.75 -10.33 -2.92
CA THR A 238 23.90 -10.96 -3.94
C THR A 238 23.35 -12.30 -3.45
N GLY A 239 22.29 -12.81 -4.11
CA GLY A 239 21.75 -14.14 -3.83
C GLY A 239 20.57 -14.16 -2.86
N TRP A 240 20.04 -13.01 -2.47
CA TRP A 240 18.79 -12.95 -1.69
C TRP A 240 17.60 -13.36 -2.57
N GLN A 241 17.00 -14.51 -2.24
CA GLN A 241 15.89 -15.10 -3.00
C GLN A 241 14.76 -15.49 -2.04
N PRO A 242 13.96 -14.51 -1.57
CA PRO A 242 12.98 -14.74 -0.51
C PRO A 242 11.84 -15.70 -0.91
N PHE A 243 11.61 -15.91 -2.21
CA PHE A 243 10.54 -16.76 -2.73
C PHE A 243 11.05 -18.05 -3.40
N GLY A 244 12.36 -18.31 -3.34
CA GLY A 244 13.03 -19.38 -4.06
C GLY A 244 13.63 -18.93 -5.40
N GLU A 245 14.40 -19.83 -6.02
CA GLU A 245 15.08 -19.58 -7.29
C GLU A 245 14.09 -19.24 -8.42
N SER A 246 14.40 -18.19 -9.18
CA SER A 246 13.60 -17.74 -10.33
C SER A 246 12.13 -17.36 -10.04
N VAL A 247 11.74 -17.28 -8.77
CA VAL A 247 10.42 -16.79 -8.36
C VAL A 247 10.55 -15.36 -7.85
N ASN A 248 9.92 -14.43 -8.55
CA ASN A 248 9.90 -13.02 -8.14
C ASN A 248 8.53 -12.56 -7.63
N GLN A 249 7.53 -13.45 -7.65
CA GLN A 249 6.16 -13.16 -7.22
C GLN A 249 5.69 -14.17 -6.16
N LYS A 250 5.06 -13.69 -5.09
CA LYS A 250 4.42 -14.56 -4.08
C LYS A 250 3.28 -13.84 -3.37
N GLU A 251 2.23 -14.59 -3.02
CA GLU A 251 1.20 -14.09 -2.10
C GLU A 251 1.71 -14.15 -0.66
N LEU A 252 1.56 -13.06 0.08
CA LEU A 252 1.92 -12.95 1.49
C LEU A 252 0.81 -12.27 2.28
N TYR A 253 0.74 -12.53 3.59
CA TYR A 253 -0.25 -11.94 4.50
C TYR A 253 0.39 -10.91 5.41
N PHE A 254 0.10 -9.62 5.18
CA PHE A 254 0.64 -8.52 5.96
C PHE A 254 -0.36 -7.98 6.99
N GLY A 255 0.18 -7.41 8.06
CA GLY A 255 -0.62 -6.76 9.09
C GLY A 255 -1.30 -7.73 10.05
N GLY A 256 -2.39 -7.27 10.66
CA GLY A 256 -3.21 -8.07 11.58
C GLY A 256 -4.48 -8.59 10.92
N LEU A 257 -5.33 -9.23 11.73
CA LEU A 257 -6.66 -9.70 11.31
C LEU A 257 -6.64 -10.78 10.20
N GLU A 258 -5.53 -11.50 10.06
CA GLU A 258 -5.35 -12.56 9.05
C GLU A 258 -6.43 -13.65 9.15
N SER A 259 -6.76 -14.09 10.37
CA SER A 259 -7.73 -15.17 10.64
C SER A 259 -9.18 -14.84 10.23
N ILE A 260 -9.45 -13.60 9.85
CA ILE A 260 -10.76 -13.12 9.42
C ILE A 260 -10.73 -12.56 7.99
N GLY A 261 -9.69 -12.90 7.21
CA GLY A 261 -9.62 -12.60 5.79
C GLY A 261 -8.99 -11.26 5.43
N PHE A 262 -8.14 -10.68 6.30
CA PHE A 262 -7.37 -9.48 5.98
C PHE A 262 -5.94 -9.83 5.57
N GLY A 263 -5.26 -8.88 4.95
CA GLY A 263 -3.80 -8.88 4.82
C GLY A 263 -3.23 -9.61 3.60
N ARG A 264 -4.04 -10.39 2.87
CA ARG A 264 -3.59 -11.08 1.65
C ARG A 264 -3.14 -10.07 0.59
N CYS A 265 -1.90 -10.17 0.15
CA CYS A 265 -1.31 -9.30 -0.86
C CYS A 265 -0.48 -10.10 -1.86
N GLN A 266 -0.52 -9.70 -3.13
CA GLN A 266 0.44 -10.16 -4.13
C GLN A 266 1.70 -9.29 -4.02
N VAL A 267 2.86 -9.92 -3.87
CA VAL A 267 4.15 -9.21 -3.83
C VAL A 267 4.99 -9.59 -5.02
N THR A 268 5.52 -8.59 -5.72
CA THR A 268 6.47 -8.75 -6.81
C THR A 268 7.77 -8.06 -6.45
N ILE A 269 8.92 -8.73 -6.61
CA ILE A 269 10.26 -8.15 -6.44
C ILE A 269 10.90 -7.94 -7.80
N LEU A 270 11.46 -6.75 -8.00
CA LEU A 270 12.10 -6.33 -9.24
C LEU A 270 13.48 -5.78 -8.92
N ASN A 271 14.47 -6.20 -9.69
CA ASN A 271 15.79 -5.59 -9.64
C ASN A 271 15.76 -4.29 -10.43
N TYR A 272 16.61 -3.33 -10.04
CA TYR A 272 16.86 -2.18 -10.91
C TYR A 272 17.50 -2.72 -12.18
N THR A 273 16.85 -2.50 -13.33
CA THR A 273 17.52 -2.65 -14.61
C THR A 273 18.69 -1.68 -14.60
N ASN A 274 19.91 -2.18 -14.78
CA ASN A 274 21.05 -1.32 -15.06
C ASN A 274 20.66 -0.44 -16.26
N GLN A 275 20.54 0.87 -16.02
CA GLN A 275 20.43 1.86 -17.10
C GLN A 275 21.74 1.89 -17.89
#